data_AF-A0A960KLD6-F1
#
_entry.id   AF-A0A960KLD6-F1
#
_cell.length_a   1.000
_cell.length_b   1.000
_cell.length_c   1.000
_cell.angle_alpha   90.00
_cell.angle_beta   90.00
_cell.angle_gamma   90.00
#
_symmetry.space_group_name_H-M   'P 1'
#
loop_
_entity.id
_entity.type
_entity.pdbx_description
1 polymer ?
#
loop_
_entity_poly.entity_id
_entity_poly.type
_entity_poly.pdbx_seq_one_letter_code
_entity_poly.pdbx_strand_id
1 'polypeptide(L)'
;MSSRWRIVMAFAFWFGLVYMASDTFADGRAEVVPHFNWELGIPFFPQAAWIYLSILPVFAWIAWRMPHRYLRALALTLALQVLIAGCCFLAWPYHVAYSSPVTHDALFRIADLLNLTYNLIPSLHVSFAMGIAFALVQAYRRWRWFVLIWAVGVSLAALFTHQHHLFDIAAGALLAVVTHFAVFRPAMQDLFWHHLRAEMVCHRAQARFARRHRRYAFIWLVLTLQSLISWKGSRLARYGYCCIQWVDDLVDGDWPAVNPLDVVMSLEKQWGSGTFENDNLSFLASMVYQACEMLDRPDEARASFGSLIYTMSRDYHRRVNRQTWDLEDLASHVTTTFSLSLELLLIFSGCQSRSADWSDLVTALGWCSVARDLEDDLHQGLINIPRSVWVSFSEPPNTWQQCLDNPHFVAWYFPFQHNALEALARAQAQALSFPDKKTVRTLKPFLNSIAKYQRPQPIEIEKEVFHEDCTDLT
;
A
#
# COMPACT_ATOMS: atom_id res chain seq x y z
N MET A 1 -12.29 -23.16 -15.09
CA MET A 1 -13.24 -22.98 -13.96
C MET A 1 -13.72 -21.52 -13.91
N SER A 2 -15.03 -21.26 -13.91
CA SER A 2 -15.55 -19.88 -13.94
C SER A 2 -15.06 -19.03 -12.75
N SER A 3 -14.94 -17.71 -12.90
CA SER A 3 -14.56 -16.78 -11.81
C SER A 3 -15.44 -16.94 -10.56
N ARG A 4 -16.73 -17.19 -10.77
CA ARG A 4 -17.72 -17.44 -9.71
C ARG A 4 -17.33 -18.58 -8.77
N TRP A 5 -17.05 -19.76 -9.33
CA TRP A 5 -16.73 -20.94 -8.53
C TRP A 5 -15.42 -20.78 -7.79
N ARG A 6 -14.44 -20.03 -8.34
CA ARG A 6 -13.22 -19.66 -7.61
C ARG A 6 -13.52 -18.89 -6.33
N ILE A 7 -14.44 -17.92 -6.37
CA ILE A 7 -14.87 -17.16 -5.18
C ILE A 7 -15.52 -18.10 -4.16
N VAL A 8 -16.44 -18.96 -4.61
CA VAL A 8 -17.18 -19.88 -3.73
C VAL A 8 -16.24 -20.86 -3.03
N MET A 9 -15.30 -21.47 -3.74
CA MET A 9 -14.38 -22.43 -3.13
C MET A 9 -13.32 -21.74 -2.27
N ALA A 10 -12.85 -20.55 -2.65
CA ALA A 10 -11.95 -19.77 -1.81
C ALA A 10 -12.63 -19.42 -0.47
N PHE A 11 -13.89 -19.00 -0.50
CA PHE A 11 -14.67 -18.77 0.71
C PHE A 11 -14.90 -20.06 1.52
N ALA A 12 -15.29 -21.16 0.87
CA ALA A 12 -15.51 -22.44 1.57
C ALA A 12 -14.23 -22.96 2.23
N PHE A 13 -13.09 -22.86 1.55
CA PHE A 13 -11.79 -23.19 2.11
C PHE A 13 -11.43 -22.29 3.30
N TRP A 14 -11.62 -20.97 3.15
CA TRP A 14 -11.37 -20.01 4.22
C TRP A 14 -12.25 -20.27 5.45
N PHE A 15 -13.55 -20.51 5.23
CA PHE A 15 -14.49 -20.86 6.28
C PHE A 15 -14.05 -22.14 7.00
N GLY A 16 -13.81 -23.23 6.27
CA GLY A 16 -13.36 -24.49 6.87
C GLY A 16 -12.06 -24.34 7.65
N LEU A 17 -11.07 -23.64 7.08
CA LEU A 17 -9.78 -23.39 7.73
C LEU A 17 -9.95 -22.66 9.07
N VAL A 18 -10.66 -21.53 9.08
CA VAL A 18 -10.78 -20.72 10.30
C VAL A 18 -11.73 -21.39 11.30
N TYR A 19 -12.87 -21.89 10.85
CA TYR A 19 -13.93 -22.45 11.70
C TYR A 19 -13.51 -23.74 12.40
N MET A 20 -12.83 -24.64 11.68
CA MET A 20 -12.29 -25.86 12.29
C MET A 20 -11.08 -25.55 13.17
N ALA A 21 -10.19 -24.66 12.73
CA ALA A 21 -9.03 -24.30 13.55
C ALA A 21 -9.48 -23.66 14.88
N SER A 22 -10.42 -22.71 14.86
CA SER A 22 -10.87 -22.04 16.09
C SER A 22 -11.46 -23.01 17.10
N ASP A 23 -12.29 -23.96 16.65
CA ASP A 23 -12.91 -24.97 17.50
C ASP A 23 -11.85 -25.92 18.10
N THR A 24 -10.96 -26.46 17.27
CA THR A 24 -9.89 -27.37 17.76
C THR A 24 -8.95 -26.70 18.76
N PHE A 25 -8.60 -25.42 18.56
CA PHE A 25 -7.75 -24.70 19.51
C PHE A 25 -8.49 -24.28 20.79
N ALA A 26 -9.82 -24.11 20.74
CA ALA A 26 -10.64 -23.75 21.90
C ALA A 26 -10.90 -24.95 22.84
N ASP A 27 -10.70 -26.18 22.35
CA ASP A 27 -10.89 -27.40 23.12
C ASP A 27 -10.08 -27.41 24.42
N GLY A 28 -10.73 -27.83 25.52
CA GLY A 28 -10.16 -27.84 26.86
C GLY A 28 -9.95 -26.47 27.53
N ARG A 29 -10.29 -25.35 26.86
CA ARG A 29 -10.17 -23.98 27.41
C ARG A 29 -11.51 -23.25 27.55
N ALA A 30 -12.59 -23.83 27.03
CA ALA A 30 -13.86 -23.14 26.91
C ALA A 30 -14.62 -23.02 28.23
N GLU A 31 -15.11 -21.82 28.53
CA GLU A 31 -16.00 -21.56 29.65
C GLU A 31 -17.47 -21.59 29.23
N VAL A 32 -18.39 -21.60 30.19
CA VAL A 32 -19.82 -21.42 29.87
C VAL A 32 -20.05 -19.98 29.44
N VAL A 33 -20.79 -19.79 28.35
CA VAL A 33 -21.09 -18.45 27.83
C VAL A 33 -21.86 -17.59 28.85
N PRO A 34 -21.60 -16.27 28.90
CA PRO A 34 -22.48 -15.34 29.60
C PRO A 34 -23.92 -15.42 29.06
N HIS A 35 -24.87 -15.70 29.94
CA HIS A 35 -26.29 -15.84 29.61
C HIS A 35 -27.16 -15.27 30.74
N PHE A 36 -28.40 -14.92 30.41
CA PHE A 36 -29.40 -14.59 31.42
C PHE A 36 -30.05 -15.85 31.97
N ASN A 37 -30.32 -15.90 33.29
CA ASN A 37 -30.91 -17.08 33.94
C ASN A 37 -32.27 -17.50 33.35
N TRP A 38 -33.05 -16.55 32.81
CA TRP A 38 -34.35 -16.85 32.21
C TRP A 38 -34.23 -17.57 30.87
N GLU A 39 -33.09 -17.48 30.18
CA GLU A 39 -32.87 -18.15 28.89
C GLU A 39 -32.90 -19.67 29.05
N LEU A 40 -32.46 -20.20 30.19
CA LEU A 40 -32.51 -21.63 30.49
C LEU A 40 -33.95 -22.18 30.58
N GLY A 41 -34.94 -21.30 30.69
CA GLY A 41 -36.36 -21.65 30.65
C GLY A 41 -36.96 -21.68 29.24
N ILE A 42 -36.20 -21.32 28.19
CA ILE A 42 -36.69 -21.34 26.81
C ILE A 42 -36.93 -22.81 26.39
N PRO A 43 -38.14 -23.14 25.88
CA PRO A 43 -38.44 -24.50 25.46
C PRO A 43 -37.58 -24.95 24.27
N PHE A 44 -37.07 -26.18 24.35
CA PHE A 44 -36.34 -26.82 23.26
C PHE A 44 -37.31 -27.27 22.15
N PHE A 45 -37.07 -26.81 20.92
CA PHE A 45 -37.84 -27.20 19.73
C PHE A 45 -36.92 -27.75 18.63
N PRO A 46 -36.69 -29.08 18.56
CA PRO A 46 -35.77 -29.66 17.58
C PRO A 46 -36.21 -29.41 16.12
N GLN A 47 -37.51 -29.26 15.87
CA GLN A 47 -38.05 -28.98 14.53
C GLN A 47 -37.63 -27.61 13.99
N ALA A 48 -37.21 -26.68 14.86
CA ALA A 48 -36.63 -25.40 14.42
C ALA A 48 -35.32 -25.62 13.60
N ALA A 49 -34.70 -26.79 13.69
CA ALA A 49 -33.57 -27.19 12.85
C ALA A 49 -33.86 -27.08 11.34
N TRP A 50 -35.12 -27.21 10.90
CA TRP A 50 -35.52 -26.98 9.51
C TRP A 50 -35.22 -25.55 9.05
N ILE A 51 -35.59 -24.57 9.88
CA ILE A 51 -35.35 -23.16 9.60
C ILE A 51 -33.86 -22.88 9.77
N TYR A 52 -33.22 -23.45 10.80
CA TYR A 52 -31.79 -23.32 11.03
C TYR A 52 -30.96 -23.77 9.80
N LEU A 53 -31.19 -24.98 9.29
CA LEU A 53 -30.44 -25.54 8.16
C LEU A 53 -30.82 -24.95 6.80
N SER A 54 -31.91 -24.18 6.71
CA SER A 54 -32.35 -23.55 5.47
C SER A 54 -31.31 -22.58 4.87
N ILE A 55 -30.30 -22.16 5.64
CA ILE A 55 -29.18 -21.37 5.13
C ILE A 55 -28.34 -22.12 4.08
N LEU A 56 -28.23 -23.45 4.18
CA LEU A 56 -27.44 -24.28 3.26
C LEU A 56 -27.97 -24.23 1.81
N PRO A 57 -29.26 -24.51 1.54
CA PRO A 57 -29.80 -24.36 0.19
C PRO A 57 -29.79 -22.90 -0.29
N VAL A 58 -29.87 -21.90 0.60
CA VAL A 58 -29.71 -20.48 0.24
C VAL A 58 -28.28 -20.20 -0.24
N PHE A 59 -27.25 -20.72 0.44
CA PHE A 59 -25.87 -20.64 -0.04
C PHE A 59 -25.69 -21.29 -1.43
N ALA A 60 -26.26 -22.48 -1.64
CA ALA A 60 -26.21 -23.15 -2.94
C ALA A 60 -26.88 -22.31 -4.04
N TRP A 61 -28.02 -21.71 -3.74
CA TRP A 61 -28.71 -20.81 -4.67
C TRP A 61 -27.89 -19.54 -4.97
N ILE A 62 -27.29 -18.91 -3.95
CA ILE A 62 -26.42 -17.73 -4.11
C ILE A 62 -25.23 -18.07 -5.01
N ALA A 63 -24.57 -19.19 -4.75
CA ALA A 63 -23.44 -19.68 -5.53
C ALA A 63 -23.82 -19.91 -7.00
N TRP A 64 -25.08 -20.26 -7.29
CA TRP A 64 -25.53 -20.54 -8.65
C TRP A 64 -26.13 -19.33 -9.39
N ARG A 65 -26.89 -18.46 -8.72
CA ARG A 65 -27.77 -17.47 -9.37
C ARG A 65 -27.47 -16.01 -9.03
N MET A 66 -26.75 -15.72 -7.95
CA MET A 66 -26.50 -14.33 -7.55
C MET A 66 -25.63 -13.60 -8.59
N PRO A 67 -25.93 -12.34 -8.96
CA PRO A 67 -25.10 -11.61 -9.91
C PRO A 67 -23.69 -11.42 -9.36
N HIS A 68 -22.68 -11.56 -10.23
CA HIS A 68 -21.27 -11.61 -9.85
C HIS A 68 -20.83 -10.44 -8.94
N ARG A 69 -21.35 -9.21 -9.20
CA ARG A 69 -21.05 -8.01 -8.39
C ARG A 69 -21.48 -8.14 -6.93
N TYR A 70 -22.62 -8.76 -6.67
CA TYR A 70 -23.12 -8.97 -5.30
C TYR A 70 -22.44 -10.17 -4.66
N LEU A 71 -22.18 -11.22 -5.44
CA LEU A 71 -21.48 -12.40 -4.95
C LEU A 71 -20.06 -12.04 -4.45
N ARG A 72 -19.28 -11.26 -5.21
CA ARG A 72 -17.94 -10.83 -4.77
C ARG A 72 -17.99 -10.00 -3.49
N ALA A 73 -18.95 -9.08 -3.38
CA ALA A 73 -19.10 -8.21 -2.21
C ALA A 73 -19.55 -9.01 -0.99
N LEU A 74 -20.52 -9.92 -1.16
CA LEU A 74 -20.99 -10.82 -0.11
C LEU A 74 -19.87 -11.75 0.36
N ALA A 75 -19.17 -12.42 -0.56
CA ALA A 75 -18.08 -13.32 -0.21
C ALA A 75 -16.98 -12.64 0.62
N LEU A 76 -16.57 -11.42 0.24
CA LEU A 76 -15.61 -10.63 1.02
C LEU A 76 -16.17 -10.24 2.39
N THR A 77 -17.45 -9.88 2.47
CA THR A 77 -18.14 -9.55 3.72
C THR A 77 -18.17 -10.75 4.66
N LEU A 78 -18.62 -11.90 4.18
CA LEU A 78 -18.68 -13.13 4.97
C LEU A 78 -17.28 -13.61 5.37
N ALA A 79 -16.28 -13.49 4.50
CA ALA A 79 -14.89 -13.83 4.85
C ALA A 79 -14.36 -12.98 6.01
N LEU A 80 -14.70 -11.68 6.07
CA LEU A 80 -14.35 -10.82 7.20
C LEU A 80 -15.13 -11.21 8.46
N GLN A 81 -16.41 -11.58 8.35
CA GLN A 81 -17.19 -12.08 9.49
C GLN A 81 -16.55 -13.33 10.10
N VAL A 82 -16.13 -14.28 9.24
CA VAL A 82 -15.38 -15.48 9.66
C VAL A 82 -14.09 -15.12 10.38
N LEU A 83 -13.31 -14.17 9.85
CA LEU A 83 -12.06 -13.74 10.46
C LEU A 83 -12.29 -13.17 11.87
N ILE A 84 -13.22 -12.21 11.98
CA ILE A 84 -13.53 -11.55 13.26
C ILE A 84 -14.06 -12.56 14.27
N ALA A 85 -15.00 -13.42 13.85
CA ALA A 85 -15.56 -14.45 14.71
C ALA A 85 -14.50 -15.46 15.15
N GLY A 86 -13.65 -15.93 14.23
CA GLY A 86 -12.53 -16.82 14.56
C GLY A 86 -11.55 -16.21 15.57
N CYS A 87 -11.22 -14.92 15.44
CA CYS A 87 -10.42 -14.21 16.45
C CYS A 87 -11.13 -14.16 17.81
N CYS A 88 -12.44 -13.90 17.83
CA CYS A 88 -13.24 -13.91 19.06
C CYS A 88 -13.30 -15.29 19.71
N PHE A 89 -13.54 -16.35 18.94
CA PHE A 89 -13.59 -17.74 19.45
C PHE A 89 -12.26 -18.15 20.10
N LEU A 90 -11.12 -17.69 19.54
CA LEU A 90 -9.80 -17.97 20.10
C LEU A 90 -9.50 -17.15 21.37
N ALA A 91 -9.96 -15.90 21.42
CA ALA A 91 -9.76 -14.99 22.55
C ALA A 91 -10.68 -15.33 23.73
N TRP A 92 -11.92 -15.72 23.44
CA TRP A 92 -12.97 -16.06 24.41
C TRP A 92 -13.67 -17.36 24.01
N PRO A 93 -13.05 -18.52 24.28
CA PRO A 93 -13.64 -19.81 23.97
C PRO A 93 -14.84 -20.05 24.89
N TYR A 94 -16.02 -20.26 24.30
CA TYR A 94 -17.25 -20.49 25.05
C TYR A 94 -18.01 -21.68 24.52
N HIS A 95 -18.69 -22.40 25.41
CA HIS A 95 -19.72 -23.38 25.07
C HIS A 95 -21.08 -22.96 25.64
N VAL A 96 -22.11 -23.55 25.08
CA VAL A 96 -23.52 -23.30 25.41
C VAL A 96 -23.87 -23.75 26.84
N ALA A 97 -24.75 -23.01 27.53
CA ALA A 97 -25.15 -23.30 28.91
C ALA A 97 -26.31 -24.31 29.01
N TYR A 98 -27.01 -24.59 27.90
CA TYR A 98 -28.06 -25.60 27.85
C TYR A 98 -27.48 -27.01 28.04
N SER A 99 -28.24 -27.88 28.71
CA SER A 99 -27.93 -29.30 28.77
C SER A 99 -28.04 -29.94 27.39
N SER A 100 -27.15 -30.90 27.08
CA SER A 100 -27.21 -31.64 25.81
C SER A 100 -28.61 -32.24 25.57
N PRO A 101 -29.31 -31.84 24.51
CA PRO A 101 -30.68 -32.27 24.28
C PRO A 101 -30.73 -33.75 23.84
N VAL A 102 -31.60 -34.54 24.46
CA VAL A 102 -31.88 -35.92 24.03
C VAL A 102 -32.99 -35.89 22.97
N THR A 103 -32.63 -36.07 21.69
CA THR A 103 -33.59 -36.08 20.58
C THR A 103 -33.24 -37.10 19.51
N HIS A 104 -34.29 -37.65 18.86
CA HIS A 104 -34.17 -38.55 17.71
C HIS A 104 -34.31 -37.83 16.37
N ASP A 105 -34.56 -36.52 16.36
CA ASP A 105 -34.73 -35.74 15.14
C ASP A 105 -33.43 -35.72 14.31
N ALA A 106 -33.52 -36.19 13.07
CA ALA A 106 -32.34 -36.36 12.21
C ALA A 106 -31.74 -35.03 11.76
N LEU A 107 -32.58 -34.01 11.52
CA LEU A 107 -32.11 -32.71 11.06
C LEU A 107 -31.46 -31.93 12.18
N PHE A 108 -32.00 -32.03 13.40
CA PHE A 108 -31.33 -31.49 14.57
C PHE A 108 -29.93 -32.08 14.72
N ARG A 109 -29.76 -33.41 14.62
CA ARG A 109 -28.44 -34.05 14.72
C ARG A 109 -27.45 -33.58 13.64
N ILE A 110 -27.94 -33.30 12.42
CA ILE A 110 -27.11 -32.71 11.36
C ILE A 110 -26.71 -31.28 11.71
N ALA A 111 -27.66 -30.48 12.21
CA ALA A 111 -27.39 -29.11 12.64
C ALA A 111 -26.37 -29.07 13.79
N ASP A 112 -26.53 -29.93 14.78
CA ASP A 112 -25.64 -30.08 15.94
C ASP A 112 -24.22 -30.46 15.51
N LEU A 113 -24.09 -31.44 14.60
CA LEU A 113 -22.80 -31.83 14.03
C LEU A 113 -22.08 -30.68 13.30
N LEU A 114 -22.82 -29.83 12.59
CA LEU A 114 -22.27 -28.70 11.86
C LEU A 114 -21.94 -27.50 12.76
N ASN A 115 -22.61 -27.38 13.91
CA ASN A 115 -22.44 -26.23 14.79
C ASN A 115 -21.06 -26.23 15.47
N LEU A 116 -20.46 -27.41 15.67
CA LEU A 116 -19.29 -27.60 16.53
C LEU A 116 -19.56 -27.09 17.96
N THR A 117 -18.57 -27.15 18.84
CA THR A 117 -18.81 -26.99 20.29
C THR A 117 -18.49 -25.58 20.80
N TYR A 118 -17.45 -24.94 20.24
CA TYR A 118 -16.83 -23.76 20.84
C TYR A 118 -17.01 -22.46 20.04
N ASN A 119 -17.60 -22.54 18.86
CA ASN A 119 -17.75 -21.42 17.92
C ASN A 119 -19.01 -20.57 18.22
N LEU A 120 -19.07 -20.01 19.43
CA LEU A 120 -20.31 -19.40 19.94
C LEU A 120 -20.42 -17.88 19.72
N ILE A 121 -19.60 -17.05 20.39
CA ILE A 121 -19.68 -15.58 20.28
C ILE A 121 -18.64 -15.03 19.30
N PRO A 122 -19.03 -14.24 18.28
CA PRO A 122 -20.39 -13.96 17.82
C PRO A 122 -20.97 -15.11 16.97
N SER A 123 -22.30 -15.28 16.97
CA SER A 123 -22.93 -16.35 16.17
C SER A 123 -22.73 -16.12 14.67
N LEU A 124 -21.91 -16.98 14.04
CA LEU A 124 -21.67 -16.94 12.60
C LEU A 124 -22.92 -17.28 11.80
N HIS A 125 -23.77 -18.16 12.29
CA HIS A 125 -25.01 -18.55 11.63
C HIS A 125 -25.96 -17.36 11.48
N VAL A 126 -26.14 -16.58 12.56
CA VAL A 126 -26.89 -15.32 12.57
C VAL A 126 -26.23 -14.29 11.66
N SER A 127 -24.91 -14.11 11.80
CA SER A 127 -24.16 -13.14 11.01
C SER A 127 -24.28 -13.41 9.51
N PHE A 128 -24.20 -14.68 9.09
CA PHE A 128 -24.38 -15.12 7.71
C PHE A 128 -25.80 -14.92 7.23
N ALA A 129 -26.82 -15.35 8.00
CA ALA A 129 -28.21 -15.20 7.62
C ALA A 129 -28.58 -13.73 7.37
N MET A 130 -28.18 -12.84 8.28
CA MET A 130 -28.41 -11.40 8.15
C MET A 130 -27.58 -10.78 7.03
N GLY A 131 -26.28 -11.12 6.90
CA GLY A 131 -25.43 -10.63 5.82
C GLY A 131 -25.94 -11.02 4.43
N ILE A 132 -26.37 -12.27 4.28
CA ILE A 132 -27.07 -12.77 3.08
C ILE A 132 -28.35 -11.99 2.85
N ALA A 133 -29.18 -11.80 3.87
CA ALA A 133 -30.44 -11.10 3.74
C ALA A 133 -30.26 -9.65 3.26
N PHE A 134 -29.28 -8.92 3.81
CA PHE A 134 -28.98 -7.56 3.37
C PHE A 134 -28.52 -7.50 1.91
N ALA A 135 -27.75 -8.49 1.47
CA ALA A 135 -27.30 -8.57 0.08
C ALA A 135 -28.46 -8.91 -0.88
N LEU A 136 -29.31 -9.87 -0.50
CA LEU A 136 -30.47 -10.30 -1.28
C LEU A 136 -31.56 -9.23 -1.36
N VAL A 137 -31.81 -8.46 -0.29
CA VAL A 137 -32.75 -7.33 -0.31
C VAL A 137 -32.34 -6.28 -1.34
N GLN A 138 -31.03 -6.05 -1.50
CA GLN A 138 -30.51 -5.12 -2.51
C GLN A 138 -30.50 -5.70 -3.93
N ALA A 139 -30.26 -7.00 -4.09
CA ALA A 139 -30.27 -7.65 -5.39
C ALA A 139 -31.70 -7.95 -5.91
N TYR A 140 -32.64 -8.24 -5.00
CA TYR A 140 -33.98 -8.74 -5.31
C TYR A 140 -35.05 -8.06 -4.44
N ARG A 141 -35.19 -6.74 -4.59
CA ARG A 141 -36.05 -5.88 -3.75
C ARG A 141 -37.51 -6.36 -3.59
N ARG A 142 -38.06 -7.08 -4.57
CA ARG A 142 -39.41 -7.67 -4.51
C ARG A 142 -39.60 -8.63 -3.33
N TRP A 143 -38.56 -9.35 -2.94
CA TRP A 143 -38.61 -10.39 -1.90
C TRP A 143 -38.10 -9.91 -0.53
N ARG A 144 -37.92 -8.60 -0.35
CA ARG A 144 -37.25 -8.02 0.83
C ARG A 144 -37.84 -8.51 2.16
N TRP A 145 -39.16 -8.54 2.30
CA TRP A 145 -39.80 -8.93 3.55
C TRP A 145 -39.67 -10.42 3.80
N PHE A 146 -39.85 -11.25 2.77
CA PHE A 146 -39.66 -12.68 2.87
C PHE A 146 -38.24 -13.02 3.36
N VAL A 147 -37.22 -12.38 2.78
CA VAL A 147 -35.82 -12.61 3.14
C VAL A 147 -35.48 -12.07 4.54
N LEU A 148 -36.01 -10.91 4.93
CA LEU A 148 -35.78 -10.36 6.28
C LEU A 148 -36.46 -11.21 7.36
N ILE A 149 -37.70 -11.65 7.12
CA ILE A 149 -38.42 -12.57 8.01
C ILE A 149 -37.66 -13.90 8.12
N TRP A 150 -37.15 -14.41 7.00
CA TRP A 150 -36.31 -15.61 6.99
C TRP A 150 -35.06 -15.45 7.88
N ALA A 151 -34.32 -14.34 7.78
CA ALA A 151 -33.12 -14.13 8.61
C ALA A 151 -33.44 -14.02 10.11
N VAL A 152 -34.55 -13.36 10.46
CA VAL A 152 -35.06 -13.34 11.84
C VAL A 152 -35.45 -14.75 12.28
N GLY A 153 -36.12 -15.51 11.41
CA GLY A 153 -36.49 -16.90 11.65
C GLY A 153 -35.28 -17.80 11.91
N VAL A 154 -34.19 -17.66 11.14
CA VAL A 154 -32.92 -18.39 11.37
C VAL A 154 -32.32 -18.04 12.72
N SER A 155 -32.38 -16.76 13.12
CA SER A 155 -31.84 -16.29 14.39
C SER A 155 -32.65 -16.81 15.58
N LEU A 156 -33.98 -16.81 15.49
CA LEU A 156 -34.85 -17.42 16.49
C LEU A 156 -34.71 -18.95 16.52
N ALA A 157 -34.52 -19.58 15.36
CA ALA A 157 -34.30 -21.01 15.28
C ALA A 157 -33.05 -21.42 16.07
N ALA A 158 -31.96 -20.66 15.98
CA ALA A 158 -30.73 -20.89 16.74
C ALA A 158 -30.97 -20.93 18.27
N LEU A 159 -31.83 -20.04 18.76
CA LEU A 159 -32.23 -19.99 20.17
C LEU A 159 -33.09 -21.20 20.56
N PHE A 160 -34.11 -21.53 19.76
CA PHE A 160 -35.03 -22.63 20.04
C PHE A 160 -34.40 -24.02 19.87
N THR A 161 -33.34 -24.14 19.06
CA THR A 161 -32.53 -25.36 18.99
C THR A 161 -31.51 -25.46 20.12
N HIS A 162 -31.50 -24.52 21.07
CA HIS A 162 -30.51 -24.49 22.18
C HIS A 162 -29.05 -24.50 21.68
N GLN A 163 -28.80 -23.98 20.47
CA GLN A 163 -27.45 -23.92 19.90
C GLN A 163 -26.75 -22.59 20.24
N HIS A 164 -27.52 -21.58 20.63
CA HIS A 164 -27.08 -20.21 20.82
C HIS A 164 -27.90 -19.51 21.91
N HIS A 165 -27.29 -18.53 22.58
CA HIS A 165 -27.91 -17.64 23.55
C HIS A 165 -28.19 -16.26 22.95
N LEU A 166 -28.95 -15.43 23.66
CA LEU A 166 -29.33 -14.12 23.14
C LEU A 166 -28.12 -13.20 22.91
N PHE A 167 -27.10 -13.31 23.77
CA PHE A 167 -25.91 -12.46 23.69
C PHE A 167 -25.10 -12.71 22.42
N ASP A 168 -24.85 -13.97 22.06
CA ASP A 168 -24.12 -14.30 20.83
C ASP A 168 -24.95 -14.07 19.56
N ILE A 169 -26.28 -14.23 19.62
CA ILE A 169 -27.18 -13.82 18.54
C ILE A 169 -27.08 -12.31 18.31
N ALA A 170 -27.14 -11.51 19.37
CA ALA A 170 -27.01 -10.05 19.27
C ALA A 170 -25.64 -9.64 18.74
N ALA A 171 -24.56 -10.30 19.19
CA ALA A 171 -23.21 -10.08 18.69
C ALA A 171 -23.07 -10.45 17.20
N GLY A 172 -23.67 -11.57 16.76
CA GLY A 172 -23.73 -11.97 15.35
C GLY A 172 -24.50 -10.98 14.48
N ALA A 173 -25.64 -10.49 14.97
CA ALA A 173 -26.42 -9.46 14.30
C ALA A 173 -25.65 -8.14 14.17
N LEU A 174 -24.97 -7.70 15.22
CA LEU A 174 -24.10 -6.53 15.21
C LEU A 174 -22.95 -6.70 14.21
N LEU A 175 -22.31 -7.87 14.20
CA LEU A 175 -21.24 -8.18 13.25
C LEU A 175 -21.72 -8.10 11.80
N ALA A 176 -22.92 -8.61 11.50
CA ALA A 176 -23.52 -8.50 10.17
C ALA A 176 -23.76 -7.04 9.76
N VAL A 177 -24.28 -6.21 10.67
CA VAL A 177 -24.53 -4.78 10.42
C VAL A 177 -23.21 -4.05 10.17
N VAL A 178 -22.21 -4.21 11.04
CA VAL A 178 -20.91 -3.54 10.93
C VAL A 178 -20.23 -3.91 9.61
N THR A 179 -20.11 -5.20 9.31
CA THR A 179 -19.45 -5.69 8.08
C THR A 179 -20.22 -5.28 6.82
N HIS A 180 -21.55 -5.14 6.89
CA HIS A 180 -22.34 -4.63 5.79
C HIS A 180 -21.96 -3.18 5.41
N PHE A 181 -21.89 -2.28 6.39
CA PHE A 181 -21.52 -0.88 6.12
C PHE A 181 -20.03 -0.71 5.82
N ALA A 182 -19.16 -1.47 6.49
CA ALA A 182 -17.71 -1.37 6.34
C ALA A 182 -17.17 -2.01 5.05
N VAL A 183 -17.78 -3.10 4.58
CA VAL A 183 -17.27 -3.91 3.45
C VAL A 183 -18.28 -4.05 2.33
N PHE A 184 -19.49 -4.55 2.62
CA PHE A 184 -20.45 -4.84 1.56
C PHE A 184 -20.78 -3.60 0.72
N ARG A 185 -21.17 -2.49 1.37
CA ARG A 185 -21.56 -1.27 0.67
C ARG A 185 -20.42 -0.66 -0.15
N PRO A 186 -19.18 -0.51 0.39
CA PRO A 186 -18.04 -0.11 -0.43
C PRO A 186 -17.73 -1.07 -1.57
N ALA A 187 -17.77 -2.39 -1.34
CA ALA A 187 -17.48 -3.41 -2.36
C ALA A 187 -18.52 -3.48 -3.49
N MET A 188 -19.68 -2.83 -3.33
CA MET A 188 -20.62 -2.62 -4.43
C MET A 188 -20.18 -1.53 -5.42
N GLN A 189 -19.23 -0.66 -5.03
CA GLN A 189 -18.68 0.39 -5.88
C GLN A 189 -17.42 -0.11 -6.60
N ASP A 190 -17.29 0.15 -7.90
CA ASP A 190 -16.10 -0.29 -8.64
C ASP A 190 -14.82 0.42 -8.17
N LEU A 191 -14.94 1.66 -7.69
CA LEU A 191 -13.83 2.41 -7.10
C LEU A 191 -13.16 1.67 -5.91
N PHE A 192 -13.93 0.91 -5.11
CA PHE A 192 -13.36 0.09 -4.04
C PHE A 192 -12.38 -0.96 -4.59
N TRP A 193 -12.77 -1.63 -5.68
CA TRP A 193 -11.93 -2.65 -6.32
C TRP A 193 -10.73 -2.04 -7.04
N HIS A 194 -10.87 -0.84 -7.61
CA HIS A 194 -9.73 -0.11 -8.15
C HIS A 194 -8.70 0.24 -7.07
N HIS A 195 -9.14 0.77 -5.93
CA HIS A 195 -8.22 1.01 -4.81
C HIS A 195 -7.60 -0.28 -4.28
N LEU A 196 -8.38 -1.36 -4.10
CA LEU A 196 -7.84 -2.64 -3.66
C LEU A 196 -6.78 -3.17 -4.66
N ARG A 197 -7.04 -3.05 -5.96
CA ARG A 197 -6.07 -3.39 -7.01
C ARG A 197 -4.81 -2.51 -6.90
N ALA A 198 -4.97 -1.20 -6.73
CA ALA A 198 -3.85 -0.26 -6.62
C ALA A 198 -2.95 -0.62 -5.41
N GLU A 199 -3.54 -0.86 -4.23
CA GLU A 199 -2.77 -1.31 -3.06
C GLU A 199 -2.04 -2.64 -3.34
N MET A 200 -2.70 -3.62 -3.97
CA MET A 200 -2.06 -4.90 -4.33
C MET A 200 -0.90 -4.71 -5.33
N VAL A 201 -1.06 -3.82 -6.31
CA VAL A 201 -0.01 -3.46 -7.27
C VAL A 201 1.16 -2.81 -6.53
N CYS A 202 0.89 -1.85 -5.65
CA CYS A 202 1.92 -1.20 -4.84
C CYS A 202 2.66 -2.19 -3.94
N HIS A 203 1.96 -3.07 -3.22
CA HIS A 203 2.61 -4.07 -2.36
C HIS A 203 3.50 -5.04 -3.15
N ARG A 204 3.10 -5.43 -4.37
CA ARG A 204 3.92 -6.30 -5.23
C ARG A 204 5.17 -5.59 -5.75
N ALA A 205 5.02 -4.37 -6.25
CA ALA A 205 6.14 -3.55 -6.69
C ALA A 205 7.10 -3.28 -5.53
N GLN A 206 6.56 -2.93 -4.36
CA GLN A 206 7.33 -2.70 -3.15
C GLN A 206 8.12 -3.92 -2.69
N ALA A 207 7.56 -5.12 -2.77
CA ALA A 207 8.29 -6.34 -2.47
C ALA A 207 9.50 -6.54 -3.39
N ARG A 208 9.45 -6.02 -4.63
CA ARG A 208 10.60 -6.00 -5.54
C ARG A 208 11.60 -4.92 -5.14
N PHE A 209 11.16 -3.68 -4.93
CA PHE A 209 12.03 -2.58 -4.49
C PHE A 209 12.80 -2.94 -3.21
N ALA A 210 12.12 -3.53 -2.23
CA ALA A 210 12.71 -3.96 -0.96
C ALA A 210 13.76 -5.07 -1.11
N ARG A 211 13.68 -5.91 -2.16
CA ARG A 211 14.72 -6.92 -2.45
C ARG A 211 15.98 -6.30 -3.03
N ARG A 212 15.87 -5.18 -3.75
CA ARG A 212 17.02 -4.41 -4.25
C ARG A 212 17.76 -3.74 -3.10
N HIS A 213 17.05 -2.99 -2.27
CA HIS A 213 17.68 -2.27 -1.16
C HIS A 213 16.74 -2.04 0.04
N ARG A 214 17.29 -2.17 1.26
CA ARG A 214 16.53 -2.03 2.53
C ARG A 214 15.92 -0.63 2.70
N ARG A 215 16.48 0.39 2.05
CA ARG A 215 15.94 1.78 2.04
C ARG A 215 14.49 1.83 1.57
N TYR A 216 14.16 1.06 0.54
CA TYR A 216 12.80 1.04 0.00
C TYR A 216 11.81 0.41 0.98
N ALA A 217 12.22 -0.63 1.71
CA ALA A 217 11.40 -1.21 2.77
C ALA A 217 11.14 -0.20 3.90
N PHE A 218 12.16 0.59 4.26
CA PHE A 218 12.02 1.65 5.27
C PHE A 218 11.08 2.77 4.80
N ILE A 219 11.22 3.27 3.57
CA ILE A 219 10.33 4.30 3.02
C ILE A 219 8.87 3.80 3.03
N TRP A 220 8.66 2.56 2.58
CA TRP A 220 7.31 1.97 2.60
C TRP A 220 6.74 1.82 3.99
N LEU A 221 7.55 1.42 4.98
CA LEU A 221 7.13 1.35 6.37
C LEU A 221 6.70 2.73 6.86
N VAL A 222 7.48 3.78 6.58
CA VAL A 222 7.13 5.16 6.96
C VAL A 222 5.81 5.59 6.30
N LEU A 223 5.65 5.38 4.99
CA LEU A 223 4.40 5.69 4.29
C LEU A 223 3.22 4.93 4.87
N THR A 224 3.38 3.63 5.17
CA THR A 224 2.33 2.79 5.75
C THR A 224 1.95 3.24 7.15
N LEU A 225 2.92 3.56 8.01
CA LEU A 225 2.67 4.05 9.36
C LEU A 225 1.95 5.40 9.35
N GLN A 226 2.36 6.32 8.49
CA GLN A 226 1.66 7.60 8.30
C GLN A 226 0.21 7.39 7.80
N SER A 227 -0.01 6.34 7.02
CA SER A 227 -1.33 6.00 6.49
C SER A 227 -2.32 5.52 7.54
N LEU A 228 -1.86 5.13 8.73
CA LEU A 228 -2.75 4.74 9.84
C LEU A 228 -3.59 5.91 10.36
N ILE A 229 -3.12 7.16 10.20
CA ILE A 229 -3.87 8.36 10.61
C ILE A 229 -5.03 8.64 9.64
N SER A 230 -4.79 8.50 8.34
CA SER A 230 -5.80 8.69 7.30
C SER A 230 -5.50 7.80 6.10
N TRP A 231 -6.06 6.59 6.09
CA TRP A 231 -5.76 5.60 5.06
C TRP A 231 -6.14 6.07 3.65
N LYS A 232 -7.29 6.74 3.54
CA LYS A 232 -7.79 7.28 2.27
C LYS A 232 -7.00 8.52 1.83
N GLY A 233 -6.71 9.45 2.76
CA GLY A 233 -6.00 10.68 2.45
C GLY A 233 -4.52 10.48 2.10
N SER A 234 -3.92 9.37 2.53
CA SER A 234 -2.52 9.01 2.25
C SER A 234 -2.31 8.17 0.99
N ARG A 235 -3.39 7.79 0.29
CA ARG A 235 -3.31 6.95 -0.93
C ARG A 235 -2.42 7.56 -2.00
N LEU A 236 -2.57 8.86 -2.23
CA LEU A 236 -1.83 9.55 -3.27
C LEU A 236 -0.31 9.48 -3.03
N ALA A 237 0.13 9.66 -1.78
CA ALA A 237 1.54 9.51 -1.43
C ALA A 237 2.05 8.08 -1.71
N ARG A 238 1.29 7.04 -1.35
CA ARG A 238 1.67 5.64 -1.62
C ARG A 238 1.70 5.33 -3.12
N TYR A 239 0.65 5.70 -3.84
CA TYR A 239 0.50 5.39 -5.26
C TYR A 239 1.50 6.19 -6.09
N GLY A 240 1.66 7.48 -5.80
CA GLY A 240 2.62 8.37 -6.44
C GLY A 240 4.05 7.91 -6.24
N TYR A 241 4.46 7.64 -5.00
CA TYR A 241 5.79 7.07 -4.70
C TYR A 241 6.02 5.76 -5.45
N CYS A 242 5.07 4.82 -5.37
CA CYS A 242 5.24 3.53 -6.02
C CYS A 242 5.31 3.64 -7.54
N CYS A 243 4.55 4.57 -8.13
CA CYS A 243 4.55 4.80 -9.57
C CYS A 243 5.88 5.41 -10.03
N ILE A 244 6.37 6.46 -9.36
CA ILE A 244 7.65 7.09 -9.69
C ILE A 244 8.81 6.12 -9.46
N GLN A 245 8.83 5.38 -8.34
CA GLN A 245 9.87 4.37 -8.10
C GLN A 245 9.86 3.23 -9.12
N TRP A 246 8.70 2.91 -9.69
CA TRP A 246 8.63 1.93 -10.78
C TRP A 246 9.27 2.51 -12.05
N VAL A 247 8.94 3.75 -12.41
CA VAL A 247 9.57 4.44 -13.54
C VAL A 247 11.09 4.53 -13.35
N ASP A 248 11.54 4.82 -12.13
CA ASP A 248 12.96 4.86 -11.72
C ASP A 248 13.64 3.52 -12.00
N ASP A 249 13.10 2.43 -11.42
CA ASP A 249 13.66 1.09 -11.62
C ASP A 249 13.62 0.66 -13.11
N LEU A 250 12.64 1.10 -13.91
CA LEU A 250 12.62 0.85 -15.36
C LEU A 250 13.75 1.59 -16.08
N VAL A 251 13.93 2.87 -15.76
CA VAL A 251 14.96 3.73 -16.35
C VAL A 251 16.37 3.23 -15.99
N ASP A 252 16.56 2.81 -14.75
CA ASP A 252 17.84 2.28 -14.23
C ASP A 252 18.07 0.82 -14.64
N GLY A 253 17.07 0.14 -15.21
CA GLY A 253 17.18 -1.27 -15.61
C GLY A 253 17.09 -2.27 -14.46
N ASP A 254 16.73 -1.82 -13.26
CA ASP A 254 16.39 -2.66 -12.10
C ASP A 254 15.02 -3.36 -12.24
N TRP A 255 14.19 -2.87 -13.17
CA TRP A 255 12.94 -3.50 -13.57
C TRP A 255 13.04 -4.09 -14.98
N PRO A 256 12.84 -5.42 -15.14
CA PRO A 256 12.98 -6.07 -16.43
C PRO A 256 11.85 -5.64 -17.36
N ALA A 257 12.23 -5.06 -18.50
CA ALA A 257 11.36 -4.79 -19.63
C ALA A 257 12.18 -4.97 -20.91
N VAL A 258 11.53 -5.43 -21.98
CA VAL A 258 12.18 -5.63 -23.29
C VAL A 258 12.66 -4.29 -23.82
N ASN A 259 11.78 -3.27 -23.80
CA ASN A 259 12.10 -1.89 -24.16
C ASN A 259 11.63 -0.95 -23.03
N PRO A 260 12.44 -0.70 -21.99
CA PRO A 260 12.04 0.13 -20.86
C PRO A 260 11.64 1.55 -21.26
N LEU A 261 12.36 2.14 -22.22
CA LEU A 261 12.06 3.49 -22.72
C LEU A 261 10.71 3.58 -23.42
N ASP A 262 10.35 2.59 -24.25
CA ASP A 262 9.04 2.58 -24.92
C ASP A 262 7.90 2.57 -23.89
N VAL A 263 8.09 1.87 -22.77
CA VAL A 263 7.13 1.84 -21.66
C VAL A 263 7.01 3.23 -21.03
N VAL A 264 8.14 3.90 -20.74
CA VAL A 264 8.14 5.23 -20.11
C VAL A 264 7.57 6.30 -21.06
N MET A 265 7.95 6.29 -22.35
CA MET A 265 7.42 7.20 -23.36
C MET A 265 5.92 6.97 -23.62
N SER A 266 5.47 5.72 -23.62
CA SER A 266 4.03 5.40 -23.68
C SER A 266 3.31 5.96 -22.45
N LEU A 267 3.87 5.79 -21.25
CA LEU A 267 3.29 6.32 -20.03
C LEU A 267 3.23 7.86 -20.03
N GLU A 268 4.26 8.53 -20.52
CA GLU A 268 4.30 9.99 -20.68
C GLU A 268 3.18 10.47 -21.61
N LYS A 269 3.01 9.81 -22.76
CA LYS A 269 1.92 10.10 -23.70
C LYS A 269 0.54 9.89 -23.07
N GLN A 270 0.36 8.78 -22.35
CA GLN A 270 -0.88 8.46 -21.64
C GLN A 270 -1.19 9.48 -20.53
N TRP A 271 -0.15 9.94 -19.81
CA TRP A 271 -0.28 10.98 -18.79
C TRP A 271 -0.73 12.31 -19.41
N GLY A 272 -0.14 12.70 -20.53
CA GLY A 272 -0.50 13.91 -21.26
C GLY A 272 -1.93 13.88 -21.83
N SER A 273 -2.41 12.72 -22.27
CA SER A 273 -3.79 12.57 -22.77
C SER A 273 -4.83 12.31 -21.68
N GLY A 274 -4.41 11.91 -20.47
CA GLY A 274 -5.29 11.46 -19.39
C GLY A 274 -5.97 10.11 -19.65
N THR A 275 -5.54 9.37 -20.67
CA THR A 275 -6.10 8.07 -21.04
C THR A 275 -5.07 6.97 -20.81
N PHE A 276 -5.43 5.98 -20.01
CA PHE A 276 -4.48 4.97 -19.54
C PHE A 276 -4.85 3.55 -20.00
N GLU A 277 -3.83 2.77 -20.29
CA GLU A 277 -3.94 1.34 -20.56
C GLU A 277 -4.21 0.55 -19.26
N ASN A 278 -4.58 -0.73 -19.43
CA ASN A 278 -4.99 -1.59 -18.31
C ASN A 278 -3.85 -2.43 -17.72
N ASP A 279 -2.60 -2.23 -18.14
CA ASP A 279 -1.45 -2.83 -17.47
C ASP A 279 -1.25 -2.22 -16.08
N ASN A 280 -0.38 -2.81 -15.26
CA ASN A 280 -0.27 -2.43 -13.85
C ASN A 280 0.31 -1.02 -13.64
N LEU A 281 1.28 -0.60 -14.46
CA LEU A 281 1.92 0.71 -14.30
C LEU A 281 0.98 1.82 -14.79
N SER A 282 0.40 1.66 -15.99
CA SER A 282 -0.58 2.62 -16.51
C SER A 282 -1.83 2.71 -15.64
N PHE A 283 -2.31 1.58 -15.11
CA PHE A 283 -3.41 1.57 -14.14
C PHE A 283 -3.04 2.34 -12.87
N LEU A 284 -1.84 2.12 -12.31
CA LEU A 284 -1.41 2.85 -11.11
C LEU A 284 -1.28 4.36 -11.38
N ALA A 285 -0.71 4.74 -12.53
CA ALA A 285 -0.63 6.13 -12.96
C ALA A 285 -2.03 6.75 -13.11
N SER A 286 -3.01 6.02 -13.66
CA SER A 286 -4.40 6.51 -13.74
C SER A 286 -5.01 6.82 -12.37
N MET A 287 -4.68 6.03 -11.34
CA MET A 287 -5.13 6.26 -9.97
C MET A 287 -4.48 7.50 -9.36
N VAL A 288 -3.20 7.76 -9.67
CA VAL A 288 -2.51 9.00 -9.28
C VAL A 288 -3.14 10.19 -10.00
N TYR A 289 -3.33 10.08 -11.32
CA TYR A 289 -3.90 11.13 -12.16
C TYR A 289 -5.29 11.59 -11.70
N GLN A 290 -6.16 10.63 -11.34
CA GLN A 290 -7.48 10.92 -10.78
C GLN A 290 -7.39 11.49 -9.37
N ALA A 291 -6.50 10.96 -8.52
CA ALA A 291 -6.33 11.48 -7.16
C ALA A 291 -5.78 12.92 -7.15
N CYS A 292 -4.99 13.33 -8.15
CA CYS A 292 -4.55 14.70 -8.31
C CYS A 292 -5.71 15.69 -8.52
N GLU A 293 -6.84 15.28 -9.12
CA GLU A 293 -8.01 16.18 -9.33
C GLU A 293 -8.63 16.64 -8.01
N MET A 294 -8.41 15.88 -6.95
CA MET A 294 -8.98 16.13 -5.63
C MET A 294 -8.08 17.01 -4.77
N LEU A 295 -6.95 17.49 -5.29
CA LEU A 295 -6.01 18.34 -4.58
C LEU A 295 -6.36 19.84 -4.73
N ASP A 296 -5.81 20.66 -3.83
CA ASP A 296 -5.90 22.12 -3.91
C ASP A 296 -5.20 22.70 -5.17
N ARG A 297 -4.19 21.98 -5.68
CA ARG A 297 -3.32 22.40 -6.79
C ARG A 297 -3.20 21.31 -7.86
N PRO A 298 -4.29 20.95 -8.54
CA PRO A 298 -4.35 19.75 -9.40
C PRO A 298 -3.46 19.84 -10.64
N ASP A 299 -3.48 20.99 -11.34
CA ASP A 299 -2.71 21.19 -12.57
C ASP A 299 -1.21 21.15 -12.32
N GLU A 300 -0.78 21.74 -11.21
CA GLU A 300 0.62 21.75 -10.79
C GLU A 300 1.09 20.36 -10.41
N ALA A 301 0.30 19.61 -9.65
CA ALA A 301 0.60 18.22 -9.32
C ALA A 301 0.80 17.37 -10.58
N ARG A 302 -0.08 17.54 -11.56
CA ARG A 302 -0.02 16.81 -12.83
C ARG A 302 1.16 17.22 -13.69
N ALA A 303 1.43 18.51 -13.78
CA ALA A 303 2.58 19.05 -14.50
C ALA A 303 3.88 18.54 -13.88
N SER A 304 4.05 18.68 -12.56
CA SER A 304 5.26 18.21 -11.87
C SER A 304 5.46 16.71 -12.00
N PHE A 305 4.39 15.91 -11.94
CA PHE A 305 4.48 14.45 -12.09
C PHE A 305 4.88 14.05 -13.51
N GLY A 306 4.26 14.64 -14.53
CA GLY A 306 4.60 14.40 -15.93
C GLY A 306 6.03 14.86 -16.25
N SER A 307 6.41 16.05 -15.80
CA SER A 307 7.77 16.58 -15.97
C SER A 307 8.80 15.69 -15.28
N LEU A 308 8.51 15.13 -14.10
CA LEU A 308 9.45 14.22 -13.43
C LEU A 308 9.67 12.94 -14.25
N ILE A 309 8.60 12.34 -14.79
CA ILE A 309 8.71 11.18 -15.69
C ILE A 309 9.56 11.52 -16.92
N TYR A 310 9.34 12.69 -17.53
CA TYR A 310 10.13 13.17 -18.66
C TYR A 310 11.60 13.39 -18.29
N THR A 311 11.89 13.97 -17.12
CA THR A 311 13.27 14.15 -16.65
C THR A 311 13.97 12.81 -16.46
N MET A 312 13.28 11.80 -15.91
CA MET A 312 13.82 10.45 -15.77
C MET A 312 14.01 9.75 -17.12
N SER A 313 13.15 9.98 -18.11
CA SER A 313 13.35 9.44 -19.46
C SER A 313 14.61 10.00 -20.13
N ARG A 314 14.97 11.27 -19.85
CA ARG A 314 16.25 11.84 -20.28
C ARG A 314 17.44 11.14 -19.62
N ASP A 315 17.36 10.77 -18.35
CA ASP A 315 18.42 10.00 -17.68
C ASP A 315 18.61 8.62 -18.31
N TYR A 316 17.54 7.96 -18.76
CA TYR A 316 17.66 6.74 -19.57
C TYR A 316 18.50 6.96 -20.82
N HIS A 317 18.22 8.02 -21.57
CA HIS A 317 18.97 8.36 -22.79
C HIS A 317 20.43 8.70 -22.48
N ARG A 318 20.69 9.43 -21.39
CA ARG A 318 22.06 9.73 -20.94
C ARG A 318 22.82 8.46 -20.62
N ARG A 319 22.20 7.54 -19.88
CA ARG A 319 22.77 6.27 -19.44
C ARG A 319 23.10 5.35 -20.61
N VAL A 320 22.12 5.07 -21.47
CA VAL A 320 22.30 4.12 -22.59
C VAL A 320 23.33 4.62 -23.60
N ASN A 321 23.36 5.92 -23.87
CA ASN A 321 24.32 6.51 -24.81
C ASN A 321 25.61 6.99 -24.12
N ARG A 322 25.78 6.75 -22.81
CA ARG A 322 26.92 7.23 -21.99
C ARG A 322 27.24 8.71 -22.24
N GLN A 323 26.21 9.56 -22.26
CA GLN A 323 26.35 10.97 -22.58
C GLN A 323 27.09 11.70 -21.45
N THR A 324 28.02 12.57 -21.85
CA THR A 324 28.69 13.52 -20.97
C THR A 324 28.13 14.91 -21.23
N TRP A 325 27.79 15.63 -20.17
CA TRP A 325 27.18 16.96 -20.24
C TRP A 325 28.08 17.98 -19.55
N ASP A 326 27.95 19.24 -19.92
CA ASP A 326 28.71 20.30 -19.26
C ASP A 326 28.15 20.57 -17.86
N LEU A 327 28.94 21.27 -17.03
CA LEU A 327 28.60 21.48 -15.60
C LEU A 327 27.22 22.13 -15.42
N GLU A 328 26.90 23.12 -16.25
CA GLU A 328 25.62 23.85 -16.18
C GLU A 328 24.42 22.95 -16.52
N ASP A 329 24.53 22.16 -17.59
CA ASP A 329 23.47 21.22 -17.99
C ASP A 329 23.22 20.15 -16.93
N LEU A 330 24.28 19.60 -16.35
CA LEU A 330 24.18 18.63 -15.24
C LEU A 330 23.52 19.26 -14.02
N ALA A 331 23.98 20.45 -13.61
CA ALA A 331 23.45 21.15 -12.45
C ALA A 331 21.96 21.49 -12.64
N SER A 332 21.59 21.98 -13.83
CA SER A 332 20.21 22.29 -14.20
C SER A 332 19.31 21.04 -14.17
N HIS A 333 19.80 19.93 -14.73
CA HIS A 333 19.07 18.66 -14.75
C HIS A 333 18.84 18.10 -13.34
N VAL A 334 19.89 18.00 -12.53
CA VAL A 334 19.81 17.52 -11.15
C VAL A 334 18.90 18.42 -10.32
N THR A 335 19.03 19.75 -10.45
CA THR A 335 18.16 20.71 -9.76
C THR A 335 16.70 20.52 -10.16
N THR A 336 16.42 20.30 -11.44
CA THR A 336 15.07 20.05 -11.95
C THR A 336 14.49 18.76 -11.37
N THR A 337 15.22 17.64 -11.40
CA THR A 337 14.77 16.36 -10.85
C THR A 337 14.36 16.48 -9.38
N PHE A 338 15.21 17.10 -8.55
CA PHE A 338 14.96 17.20 -7.12
C PHE A 338 13.95 18.30 -6.76
N SER A 339 13.85 19.37 -7.54
CA SER A 339 12.77 20.36 -7.39
C SER A 339 11.41 19.70 -7.63
N LEU A 340 11.26 18.96 -8.74
CA LEU A 340 10.02 18.27 -9.09
C LEU A 340 9.65 17.20 -8.06
N SER A 341 10.63 16.40 -7.61
CA SER A 341 10.43 15.39 -6.57
C SER A 341 9.97 16.01 -5.24
N LEU A 342 10.60 17.11 -4.83
CA LEU A 342 10.25 17.84 -3.62
C LEU A 342 8.87 18.51 -3.74
N GLU A 343 8.54 19.09 -4.89
CA GLU A 343 7.25 19.69 -5.18
C GLU A 343 6.12 18.66 -5.03
N LEU A 344 6.27 17.49 -5.63
CA LEU A 344 5.31 16.39 -5.50
C LEU A 344 5.17 15.90 -4.06
N LEU A 345 6.28 15.75 -3.34
CA LEU A 345 6.24 15.39 -1.92
C LEU A 345 5.41 16.38 -1.11
N LEU A 346 5.64 17.68 -1.31
CA LEU A 346 4.93 18.76 -0.61
C LEU A 346 3.44 18.76 -0.98
N ILE A 347 3.11 18.71 -2.27
CA ILE A 347 1.73 18.68 -2.76
C ILE A 347 0.99 17.44 -2.24
N PHE A 348 1.56 16.24 -2.39
CA PHE A 348 0.91 14.99 -1.97
C PHE A 348 0.78 14.87 -0.46
N SER A 349 1.64 15.56 0.29
CA SER A 349 1.51 15.70 1.74
C SER A 349 0.51 16.79 2.13
N GLY A 350 -0.03 17.57 1.19
CA GLY A 350 -0.93 18.70 1.44
C GLY A 350 -0.24 19.85 2.17
N CYS A 351 1.03 20.10 1.85
CA CYS A 351 1.79 21.26 2.33
C CYS A 351 1.54 22.46 1.40
N GLN A 352 1.51 23.66 1.95
CA GLN A 352 1.29 24.88 1.14
C GLN A 352 2.60 25.42 0.53
N SER A 353 3.74 25.05 1.12
CA SER A 353 5.08 25.44 0.63
C SER A 353 5.36 24.86 -0.74
N ARG A 354 6.22 25.57 -1.49
CA ARG A 354 6.77 25.14 -2.78
C ARG A 354 8.18 24.58 -2.60
N SER A 355 8.63 23.78 -3.55
CA SER A 355 10.03 23.37 -3.67
C SER A 355 10.96 24.58 -3.78
N ALA A 356 10.52 25.64 -4.45
CA ALA A 356 11.25 26.91 -4.57
C ALA A 356 11.54 27.59 -3.23
N ASP A 357 10.66 27.42 -2.23
CA ASP A 357 10.88 27.92 -0.86
C ASP A 357 12.01 27.16 -0.14
N TRP A 358 12.47 26.05 -0.72
CA TRP A 358 13.45 25.11 -0.15
C TRP A 358 14.58 24.83 -1.15
N SER A 359 14.99 25.83 -1.93
CA SER A 359 16.05 25.71 -2.95
C SER A 359 17.38 25.18 -2.38
N ASP A 360 17.77 25.63 -1.18
CA ASP A 360 18.96 25.13 -0.48
C ASP A 360 18.86 23.61 -0.18
N LEU A 361 17.67 23.11 0.16
CA LEU A 361 17.45 21.67 0.35
C LEU A 361 17.50 20.93 -0.99
N VAL A 362 16.98 21.52 -2.08
CA VAL A 362 17.10 20.96 -3.44
C VAL A 362 18.57 20.81 -3.83
N THR A 363 19.40 21.83 -3.60
CA THR A 363 20.85 21.78 -3.84
C THR A 363 21.50 20.65 -3.05
N ALA A 364 21.20 20.53 -1.75
CA ALA A 364 21.73 19.46 -0.91
C ALA A 364 21.29 18.07 -1.37
N LEU A 365 20.04 17.90 -1.80
CA LEU A 365 19.51 16.65 -2.36
C LEU A 365 20.22 16.27 -3.66
N GLY A 366 20.46 17.26 -4.53
CA GLY A 366 21.17 17.07 -5.79
C GLY A 366 22.57 16.50 -5.59
N TRP A 367 23.37 17.13 -4.72
CA TRP A 367 24.68 16.59 -4.32
C TRP A 367 24.55 15.21 -3.68
N CYS A 368 23.60 15.04 -2.76
CA CYS A 368 23.41 13.77 -2.07
C CYS A 368 23.20 12.61 -3.05
N SER A 369 22.46 12.83 -4.15
CA SER A 369 22.24 11.81 -5.17
C SER A 369 23.55 11.41 -5.84
N VAL A 370 24.32 12.39 -6.31
CA VAL A 370 25.62 12.14 -6.96
C VAL A 370 26.58 11.45 -6.00
N ALA A 371 26.70 11.93 -4.77
CA ALA A 371 27.59 11.36 -3.76
C ALA A 371 27.17 9.96 -3.27
N ARG A 372 25.87 9.68 -3.25
CA ARG A 372 25.35 8.38 -2.79
C ARG A 372 25.49 7.32 -3.85
N ASP A 373 25.15 7.63 -5.10
CA ASP A 373 24.96 6.65 -6.16
C ASP A 373 26.10 6.66 -7.20
N LEU A 374 27.18 7.45 -7.02
CA LEU A 374 28.27 7.61 -7.99
C LEU A 374 28.75 6.29 -8.64
N GLU A 375 29.10 5.28 -7.84
CA GLU A 375 29.63 4.02 -8.36
C GLU A 375 28.58 3.23 -9.14
N ASP A 376 27.35 3.18 -8.62
CA ASP A 376 26.22 2.50 -9.27
C ASP A 376 25.89 3.19 -10.61
N ASP A 377 25.84 4.52 -10.62
CA ASP A 377 25.60 5.34 -11.81
C ASP A 377 26.67 5.07 -12.87
N LEU A 378 27.96 5.09 -12.49
CA LEU A 378 29.08 4.85 -13.40
C LEU A 378 29.07 3.44 -13.99
N HIS A 379 28.79 2.42 -13.17
CA HIS A 379 28.64 1.03 -13.61
C HIS A 379 27.49 0.88 -14.62
N GLN A 380 26.40 1.61 -14.41
CA GLN A 380 25.24 1.59 -15.30
C GLN A 380 25.42 2.49 -16.54
N GLY A 381 26.46 3.32 -16.58
CA GLY A 381 26.75 4.24 -17.69
C GLY A 381 26.09 5.61 -17.57
N LEU A 382 25.48 5.93 -16.43
CA LEU A 382 25.01 7.28 -16.12
C LEU A 382 26.17 8.12 -15.58
N ILE A 383 26.59 9.13 -16.34
CA ILE A 383 27.76 9.94 -15.99
C ILE A 383 27.29 11.26 -15.37
N ASN A 384 27.31 11.32 -14.04
CA ASN A 384 27.01 12.53 -13.24
C ASN A 384 28.29 13.32 -12.88
N ILE A 385 29.29 13.25 -13.76
CA ILE A 385 30.56 14.01 -13.69
C ILE A 385 30.59 14.98 -14.89
N PRO A 386 30.92 16.27 -14.70
CA PRO A 386 30.99 17.24 -15.79
C PRO A 386 31.95 16.79 -16.88
N ARG A 387 31.60 17.07 -18.14
CA ARG A 387 32.41 16.70 -19.31
C ARG A 387 33.87 17.16 -19.17
N SER A 388 34.09 18.38 -18.70
CA SER A 388 35.44 18.93 -18.48
C SER A 388 36.29 18.11 -17.50
N VAL A 389 35.66 17.47 -16.51
CA VAL A 389 36.33 16.58 -15.56
C VAL A 389 36.41 15.17 -16.13
N TRP A 390 35.35 14.69 -16.78
CA TRP A 390 35.28 13.35 -17.35
C TRP A 390 36.38 13.07 -18.38
N VAL A 391 36.69 14.04 -19.24
CA VAL A 391 37.74 13.88 -20.26
C VAL A 391 39.16 13.82 -19.70
N SER A 392 39.36 14.19 -18.42
CA SER A 392 40.67 14.12 -17.77
C SER A 392 41.05 12.70 -17.34
N PHE A 393 40.09 11.77 -17.32
CA PHE A 393 40.35 10.37 -17.00
C PHE A 393 40.95 9.64 -18.21
N SER A 394 42.06 8.95 -18.01
CA SER A 394 42.67 8.07 -19.03
C SER A 394 41.78 6.88 -19.36
N GLU A 395 41.11 6.33 -18.34
CA GLU A 395 40.13 5.25 -18.45
C GLU A 395 38.88 5.59 -17.64
N PRO A 396 37.68 5.15 -18.05
CA PRO A 396 36.45 5.44 -17.32
C PRO A 396 36.53 4.94 -15.86
N PRO A 397 36.38 5.83 -14.85
CA PRO A 397 36.38 5.41 -13.46
C PRO A 397 35.11 4.62 -13.14
N ASN A 398 35.24 3.62 -12.27
CA ASN A 398 34.15 2.77 -11.80
C ASN A 398 34.07 2.72 -10.26
N THR A 399 35.05 3.29 -9.54
CA THR A 399 35.07 3.33 -8.07
C THR A 399 35.33 4.75 -7.55
N TRP A 400 34.94 5.00 -6.30
CA TRP A 400 35.29 6.22 -5.58
C TRP A 400 36.80 6.48 -5.57
N GLN A 401 37.60 5.43 -5.35
CA GLN A 401 39.06 5.58 -5.27
C GLN A 401 39.63 6.08 -6.59
N GLN A 402 39.23 5.48 -7.72
CA GLN A 402 39.67 5.91 -9.05
C GLN A 402 39.27 7.36 -9.35
N CYS A 403 38.10 7.81 -8.88
CA CYS A 403 37.70 9.20 -8.98
C CYS A 403 38.59 10.12 -8.15
N LEU A 404 38.91 9.72 -6.91
CA LEU A 404 39.76 10.50 -6.00
C LEU A 404 41.23 10.56 -6.43
N ASP A 405 41.70 9.57 -7.17
CA ASP A 405 43.05 9.56 -7.75
C ASP A 405 43.21 10.59 -8.88
N ASN A 406 42.10 11.15 -9.40
CA ASN A 406 42.12 12.17 -10.43
C ASN A 406 42.07 13.59 -9.81
N PRO A 407 43.09 14.45 -10.01
CA PRO A 407 43.15 15.77 -9.38
C PRO A 407 42.06 16.73 -9.88
N HIS A 408 41.63 16.64 -11.14
CA HIS A 408 40.54 17.45 -11.67
C HIS A 408 39.19 17.07 -11.03
N PHE A 409 38.98 15.78 -10.76
CA PHE A 409 37.80 15.34 -10.03
C PHE A 409 37.79 15.86 -8.60
N VAL A 410 38.91 15.76 -7.88
CA VAL A 410 39.04 16.31 -6.52
C VAL A 410 38.78 17.83 -6.51
N ALA A 411 39.39 18.56 -7.44
CA ALA A 411 39.24 20.01 -7.56
C ALA A 411 37.79 20.45 -7.86
N TRP A 412 36.99 19.61 -8.50
CA TRP A 412 35.57 19.86 -8.75
C TRP A 412 34.66 19.39 -7.60
N TYR A 413 34.86 18.15 -7.14
CA TYR A 413 33.93 17.45 -6.26
C TYR A 413 33.89 18.04 -4.85
N PHE A 414 35.03 18.42 -4.26
CA PHE A 414 35.06 18.92 -2.89
C PHE A 414 34.44 20.31 -2.74
N PRO A 415 34.67 21.28 -3.66
CA PRO A 415 33.89 22.52 -3.67
C PRO A 415 32.39 22.28 -3.89
N PHE A 416 32.02 21.34 -4.77
CA PHE A 416 30.62 20.95 -4.97
C PHE A 416 29.98 20.40 -3.68
N GLN A 417 30.67 19.51 -2.97
CA GLN A 417 30.25 18.97 -1.68
C GLN A 417 30.15 20.06 -0.61
N HIS A 418 31.14 20.94 -0.52
CA HIS A 418 31.17 22.02 0.46
C HIS A 418 29.96 22.94 0.31
N ASN A 419 29.69 23.41 -0.91
CA ASN A 419 28.54 24.25 -1.22
C ASN A 419 27.21 23.57 -0.86
N ALA A 420 27.09 22.26 -1.10
CA ALA A 420 25.89 21.50 -0.75
C ALA A 420 25.68 21.34 0.75
N LEU A 421 26.76 21.17 1.53
CA LEU A 421 26.68 21.10 2.99
C LEU A 421 26.34 22.46 3.62
N GLU A 422 26.85 23.55 3.06
CA GLU A 422 26.42 24.91 3.46
C GLU A 422 24.94 25.15 3.15
N ALA A 423 24.47 24.73 1.97
CA ALA A 423 23.06 24.80 1.61
C ALA A 423 22.20 23.97 2.58
N LEU A 424 22.63 22.75 2.92
CA LEU A 424 21.95 21.93 3.92
C LEU A 424 21.87 22.64 5.28
N ALA A 425 22.95 23.27 5.74
CA ALA A 425 22.97 24.01 7.00
C ALA A 425 21.99 25.20 6.98
N ARG A 426 21.92 25.95 5.87
CA ARG A 426 20.94 27.02 5.70
C ARG A 426 19.50 26.50 5.69
N ALA A 427 19.23 25.39 5.01
CA ALA A 427 17.90 24.77 5.01
C ALA A 427 17.50 24.25 6.40
N GLN A 428 18.45 23.70 7.17
CA GLN A 428 18.23 23.30 8.56
C GLN A 428 17.92 24.50 9.46
N ALA A 429 18.65 25.61 9.30
CA ALA A 429 18.38 26.85 10.03
C ALA A 429 17.00 27.43 9.68
N GLN A 430 16.65 27.46 8.39
CA GLN A 430 15.33 27.84 7.91
C GLN A 430 14.22 27.02 8.57
N ALA A 431 14.40 25.70 8.70
CA ALA A 431 13.40 24.81 9.29
C ALA A 431 13.06 25.11 10.76
N LEU A 432 13.98 25.73 11.52
CA LEU A 432 13.75 26.10 12.92
C LEU A 432 12.71 27.22 13.04
N SER A 433 12.77 28.21 12.14
CA SER A 433 11.90 29.39 12.13
C SER A 433 10.74 29.30 11.14
N PHE A 434 10.69 28.27 10.29
CA PHE A 434 9.65 28.16 9.26
C PHE A 434 8.24 28.07 9.88
N PRO A 435 7.25 28.86 9.40
CA PRO A 435 5.92 28.93 9.99
C PRO A 435 5.13 27.62 9.85
N ASP A 436 5.17 26.98 8.69
CA ASP A 436 4.42 25.75 8.43
C ASP A 436 5.11 24.52 9.06
N LYS A 437 4.65 24.16 10.26
CA LYS A 437 5.16 22.98 10.98
C LYS A 437 4.86 21.65 10.27
N LYS A 438 3.83 21.60 9.40
CA LYS A 438 3.54 20.40 8.60
C LYS A 438 4.62 20.21 7.55
N THR A 439 4.95 21.27 6.80
CA THR A 439 6.09 21.27 5.86
C THR A 439 7.38 20.82 6.56
N VAL A 440 7.75 21.44 7.69
CA VAL A 440 8.98 21.08 8.41
C VAL A 440 8.98 19.60 8.83
N ARG A 441 7.85 19.07 9.31
CA ARG A 441 7.72 17.66 9.68
C ARG A 441 7.91 16.73 8.47
N THR A 442 7.35 17.09 7.31
CA THR A 442 7.50 16.34 6.05
C THR A 442 8.95 16.33 5.58
N LEU A 443 9.68 17.44 5.71
CA LEU A 443 11.05 17.58 5.20
C LEU A 443 12.13 17.09 6.17
N LYS A 444 11.81 16.98 7.46
CA LYS A 444 12.76 16.59 8.52
C LYS A 444 13.58 15.32 8.23
N PRO A 445 13.03 14.24 7.64
CA PRO A 445 13.84 13.06 7.31
C PRO A 445 14.99 13.37 6.34
N PHE A 446 14.78 14.26 5.37
CA PHE A 446 15.78 14.65 4.39
C PHE A 446 16.82 15.58 5.02
N LEU A 447 16.36 16.61 5.73
CA LEU A 447 17.22 17.56 6.46
C LEU A 447 18.21 16.86 7.40
N ASN A 448 17.83 15.72 7.99
CA ASN A 448 18.65 15.01 8.98
C ASN A 448 19.51 13.88 8.41
N SER A 449 19.28 13.43 7.18
CA SER A 449 19.92 12.19 6.68
C SER A 449 20.96 12.40 5.59
N ILE A 450 20.98 13.57 4.94
CA ILE A 450 21.84 13.82 3.77
C ILE A 450 23.32 13.96 4.16
N ALA A 451 23.62 14.60 5.30
CA ALA A 451 24.99 14.87 5.74
C ALA A 451 25.87 13.61 5.91
N LYS A 452 25.27 12.45 6.16
CA LYS A 452 26.01 11.18 6.32
C LYS A 452 26.76 10.71 5.06
N TYR A 453 26.43 11.28 3.90
CA TYR A 453 27.07 10.96 2.61
C TYR A 453 28.31 11.82 2.34
N GLN A 454 28.69 12.69 3.27
CA GLN A 454 29.92 13.48 3.18
C GLN A 454 31.15 12.55 3.05
N ARG A 455 32.04 12.88 2.11
CA ARG A 455 33.33 12.21 1.94
C ARG A 455 34.47 13.07 2.53
N PRO A 456 35.46 12.47 3.19
CA PRO A 456 36.65 13.19 3.63
C PRO A 456 37.52 13.58 2.43
N GLN A 457 38.14 14.76 2.49
CA GLN A 457 39.09 15.21 1.48
C GLN A 457 40.42 14.45 1.62
N PRO A 458 41.05 13.99 0.52
CA PRO A 458 42.39 13.41 0.56
C PRO A 458 43.41 14.44 1.09
N ILE A 459 44.30 14.01 1.97
CA ILE A 459 45.25 14.88 2.70
C ILE A 459 46.40 15.39 1.80
N GLU A 460 46.62 14.82 0.61
CA GLU A 460 47.89 14.97 -0.13
C GLU A 460 47.93 15.96 -1.32
N ILE A 461 46.84 16.60 -1.74
CA ILE A 461 46.84 17.38 -3.01
C ILE A 461 47.14 18.89 -2.82
N GLU A 462 47.35 19.37 -1.60
CA GLU A 462 47.71 20.78 -1.35
C GLU A 462 49.13 21.18 -1.79
N LYS A 463 49.97 20.24 -2.26
CA LYS A 463 51.39 20.52 -2.54
C LYS A 463 51.82 20.66 -3.99
N GLU A 464 51.02 20.25 -4.98
CA GLU A 464 51.49 20.24 -6.38
C GLU A 464 50.85 21.28 -7.32
N VAL A 465 49.72 21.90 -6.95
CA VAL A 465 49.03 22.84 -7.87
C VAL A 465 49.50 24.30 -7.74
N PHE A 466 50.36 24.61 -6.75
CA PHE A 466 50.88 25.98 -6.55
C PHE A 466 52.36 26.18 -6.94
N HIS A 467 53.03 25.19 -7.53
CA HIS A 467 54.47 25.28 -7.83
C HIS A 467 54.88 25.44 -9.30
N GLU A 468 53.95 25.50 -10.26
CA GLU A 468 54.32 25.67 -11.68
C GLU A 468 54.37 27.13 -12.20
N ASP A 469 54.05 28.14 -11.38
CA ASP A 469 53.99 29.54 -11.86
C ASP A 469 55.14 30.46 -11.39
N CYS A 470 56.26 29.92 -10.87
CA CYS A 470 57.38 30.78 -10.44
C CYS A 470 58.78 30.13 -10.54
N THR A 471 59.20 29.69 -11.73
CA THR A 471 60.64 29.61 -12.05
C THR A 471 60.86 29.79 -13.55
N ASP A 472 60.77 31.04 -14.01
CA ASP A 472 61.48 31.54 -15.19
C ASP A 472 61.75 33.02 -14.95
N LEU A 473 62.82 33.31 -14.21
CA LEU A 473 63.54 34.60 -14.14
C LEU A 473 64.72 34.44 -13.17
N THR A 474 65.86 33.97 -13.68
CA THR A 474 67.23 34.52 -13.51
C THR A 474 68.23 33.69 -14.29
#